data_AF-A0A958IJJ5-F1
#
_entry.id   AF-A0A958IJJ5-F1
#
_cell.length_a   1.000
_cell.length_b   1.000
_cell.length_c   1.000
_cell.angle_alpha   90.00
_cell.angle_beta   90.00
_cell.angle_gamma   90.00
#
_symmetry.space_group_name_H-M   'P 1'
#
loop_
_entity.id
_entity.type
_entity.pdbx_description
1 polymer ?
#
loop_
_entity_poly.entity_id
_entity_poly.type
_entity_poly.pdbx_seq_one_letter_code
_entity_poly.pdbx_strand_id
1 'polypeptide(L)'
;MTPVFIVLILKKSSSEQLIASMIFTLAALTDWYDGWYARKFGVITRLGQFMDPLADKILVSSALFVFAALDYIFLWMVWVIVIRDAVMTFNRIFALYAGKPIITHVLAKWKTAAQMVTIFMILAYINWRNYYAPPESVYSAQYFDFIGISMLIVTTLTIISGVFYVVENRDLLLSSFRKLVRW
;
A
#
# COMPACT_ATOMS: atom_id res chain seq x y z
N MET A 1 4.26 -13.26 6.30
CA MET A 1 5.36 -12.27 6.20
C MET A 1 5.09 -11.00 7.00
N THR A 2 3.90 -10.40 6.91
CA THR A 2 3.60 -9.09 7.56
C THR A 2 3.83 -9.02 9.08
N PRO A 3 3.34 -9.97 9.93
CA PRO A 3 3.56 -9.86 11.38
C PRO A 3 5.04 -9.94 11.76
N VAL A 4 5.80 -10.79 11.06
CA VAL A 4 7.25 -10.94 11.27
C VAL A 4 7.97 -9.65 10.91
N PHE A 5 7.60 -9.03 9.77
CA PHE A 5 8.12 -7.72 9.38
C PHE A 5 7.87 -6.66 10.47
N ILE A 6 6.64 -6.55 10.98
CA ILE A 6 6.26 -5.56 12.03
C ILE A 6 7.09 -5.76 13.30
N VAL A 7 7.23 -7.00 13.76
CA VAL A 7 7.97 -7.28 15.01
C VAL A 7 9.44 -6.91 14.86
N LEU A 8 10.06 -7.26 13.72
CA LEU A 8 11.49 -7.01 13.50
C LEU A 8 11.81 -5.53 13.31
N ILE A 9 10.98 -4.81 12.55
CA ILE A 9 11.21 -3.38 12.31
C ILE A 9 11.03 -2.55 13.60
N LEU A 10 10.15 -2.95 14.52
CA LEU A 10 9.94 -2.26 15.79
C LEU A 10 11.04 -2.47 16.83
N LYS A 11 11.90 -3.48 16.67
CA LYS A 11 13.02 -3.74 17.59
C LYS A 11 14.11 -2.66 17.57
N LYS A 12 14.11 -1.76 16.58
CA LYS A 12 15.06 -0.63 16.44
C LYS A 12 16.54 -1.02 16.49
N SER A 13 16.86 -2.29 16.25
CA SER A 13 18.22 -2.79 16.16
C SER A 13 18.61 -2.98 14.69
N SER A 14 19.86 -2.65 14.36
CA SER A 14 20.35 -2.57 12.98
C SER A 14 20.17 -3.88 12.22
N SER A 15 20.49 -5.01 12.87
CA SER A 15 20.36 -6.34 12.27
C SER A 15 18.90 -6.71 11.99
N GLU A 16 18.01 -6.48 12.94
CA GLU A 16 16.59 -6.81 12.82
C GLU A 16 15.87 -5.94 11.80
N GLN A 17 16.18 -4.65 11.72
CA GLN A 17 15.58 -3.76 10.73
C GLN A 17 16.08 -4.07 9.30
N LEU A 18 17.32 -4.56 9.16
CA LEU A 18 17.83 -5.08 7.89
C LEU A 18 17.10 -6.35 7.47
N ILE A 19 16.94 -7.30 8.39
CA ILE A 19 16.17 -8.53 8.14
C ILE A 19 14.71 -8.20 7.81
N ALA A 20 14.09 -7.25 8.52
CA ALA A 20 12.74 -6.79 8.23
C ALA A 20 12.62 -6.26 6.80
N SER A 21 13.60 -5.46 6.36
CA SER A 21 13.63 -4.89 5.01
C SER A 21 13.80 -5.97 3.93
N MET A 22 14.61 -6.99 4.18
CA MET A 22 14.73 -8.16 3.31
C MET A 22 13.41 -8.94 3.24
N ILE A 23 12.76 -9.19 4.38
CA ILE A 23 11.46 -9.90 4.44
C ILE A 23 10.38 -9.12 3.68
N PHE A 24 10.32 -7.80 3.84
CA PHE A 24 9.38 -6.96 3.09
C PHE A 24 9.63 -7.05 1.59
N THR A 25 10.89 -6.96 1.17
CA THR A 25 11.29 -7.07 -0.24
C THR A 25 10.91 -8.42 -0.83
N LEU A 26 11.21 -9.51 -0.12
CA LEU A 26 10.85 -10.86 -0.54
C LEU A 26 9.33 -11.02 -0.62
N ALA A 27 8.58 -10.54 0.37
CA ALA A 27 7.11 -10.60 0.34
C ALA A 27 6.53 -9.87 -0.87
N ALA A 28 6.99 -8.64 -1.16
CA ALA A 28 6.54 -7.88 -2.31
C ALA A 28 6.90 -8.54 -3.65
N LEU A 29 8.06 -9.18 -3.74
CA LEU A 29 8.48 -9.92 -4.93
C LEU A 29 7.67 -11.21 -5.12
N THR A 30 7.40 -11.93 -4.04
CA THR A 30 6.55 -13.14 -4.06
C THR A 30 5.14 -12.81 -4.51
N ASP A 31 4.50 -11.77 -3.95
CA ASP A 31 3.15 -11.35 -4.33
C ASP A 31 3.08 -10.96 -5.83
N TRP A 32 4.12 -10.29 -6.34
CA TRP A 32 4.22 -9.97 -7.76
C TRP A 32 4.36 -11.23 -8.64
N TYR A 33 5.20 -12.18 -8.19
CA TYR A 33 5.44 -13.43 -8.91
C TYR A 33 4.21 -14.33 -8.94
N ASP A 34 3.53 -14.52 -7.81
CA ASP A 34 2.32 -15.34 -7.71
C ASP A 34 1.20 -14.75 -8.59
N GLY A 35 1.05 -13.42 -8.57
CA GLY A 35 0.12 -12.73 -9.46
C GLY A 35 0.49 -12.85 -10.94
N TRP A 36 1.77 -12.92 -11.31
CA TRP A 36 2.21 -13.16 -12.68
C TRP A 36 1.95 -14.62 -13.10
N TYR A 37 2.29 -15.58 -12.24
CA TYR A 37 2.11 -17.00 -12.47
C TYR A 37 0.62 -17.35 -12.66
N ALA A 38 -0.25 -16.89 -11.75
CA ALA A 38 -1.69 -17.13 -11.84
C ALA A 38 -2.31 -16.58 -13.15
N ARG A 39 -1.85 -15.40 -13.61
CA ARG A 39 -2.29 -14.81 -14.88
C ARG A 39 -1.79 -15.56 -16.11
N LYS A 40 -0.56 -16.08 -16.06
CA LYS A 40 0.05 -16.81 -17.18
C LYS A 40 -0.56 -18.20 -17.37
N PHE A 41 -0.88 -18.89 -16.27
CA PHE A 41 -1.39 -20.26 -16.30
C PHE A 41 -2.92 -20.37 -16.16
N GLY A 42 -3.63 -19.24 -16.03
CA GLY A 42 -5.09 -19.21 -15.98
C GLY A 42 -5.69 -19.83 -14.71
N VAL A 43 -4.88 -20.11 -13.69
CA VAL A 43 -5.31 -20.70 -12.41
C VAL A 43 -5.83 -19.59 -11.50
N ILE A 44 -7.00 -19.04 -11.85
CA ILE A 44 -7.59 -17.93 -11.10
C ILE A 44 -8.81 -18.45 -10.33
N THR A 45 -8.68 -18.57 -9.01
CA THR A 45 -9.79 -18.94 -8.13
C THR A 45 -10.54 -17.70 -7.64
N ARG A 46 -11.84 -17.81 -7.37
CA ARG A 46 -12.64 -16.69 -6.81
C ARG A 46 -12.10 -16.20 -5.46
N LEU A 47 -11.58 -17.13 -4.66
CA LEU A 47 -10.99 -16.82 -3.35
C LEU A 47 -9.64 -16.12 -3.49
N GLY A 48 -8.78 -16.55 -4.43
CA GLY A 48 -7.52 -15.87 -4.74
C GLY A 48 -7.73 -14.43 -5.24
N GLN A 49 -8.70 -14.21 -6.14
CA GLN A 49 -9.05 -12.86 -6.62
C GLN A 49 -9.43 -11.88 -5.50
N PHE A 50 -9.92 -12.39 -4.38
CA PHE A 50 -10.25 -11.60 -3.20
C PHE A 50 -9.07 -11.48 -2.22
N MET A 51 -8.37 -12.59 -1.95
CA MET A 51 -7.28 -12.65 -0.97
C MET A 51 -6.02 -11.93 -1.45
N ASP A 52 -5.66 -12.02 -2.73
CA ASP A 52 -4.41 -11.43 -3.24
C ASP A 52 -4.39 -9.90 -3.06
N PRO A 53 -5.43 -9.15 -3.48
CA PRO A 53 -5.45 -7.70 -3.27
C PRO A 53 -5.55 -7.33 -1.78
N LEU A 54 -6.18 -8.17 -0.96
CA LEU A 54 -6.31 -7.91 0.48
C LEU A 54 -4.95 -8.06 1.20
N ALA A 55 -4.21 -9.13 0.90
CA ALA A 55 -2.90 -9.39 1.47
C ALA A 55 -1.90 -8.28 1.11
N ASP A 56 -1.87 -7.85 -0.15
CA ASP A 56 -1.06 -6.72 -0.63
C ASP A 56 -1.35 -5.45 0.18
N LYS A 57 -2.64 -5.11 0.36
CA LYS A 57 -3.04 -3.94 1.16
C LYS A 57 -2.68 -4.06 2.62
N ILE A 58 -2.76 -5.24 3.22
CA ILE A 58 -2.37 -5.45 4.63
C ILE A 58 -0.87 -5.24 4.79
N LEU A 59 -0.03 -5.80 3.91
CA LEU A 59 1.42 -5.65 3.98
C LEU A 59 1.83 -4.17 3.87
N VAL A 60 1.34 -3.49 2.83
CA VAL A 60 1.67 -2.10 2.53
C VAL A 60 1.14 -1.15 3.60
N SER A 61 -0.10 -1.32 4.06
CA SER A 61 -0.67 -0.47 5.12
C SER A 61 0.06 -0.66 6.45
N SER A 62 0.42 -1.90 6.79
CA SER A 62 1.18 -2.21 8.00
C SER A 62 2.55 -1.53 7.99
N ALA A 63 3.25 -1.52 6.86
CA ALA A 63 4.50 -0.79 6.71
C ALA A 63 4.34 0.72 6.95
N LEU A 64 3.32 1.34 6.35
CA LEU A 64 3.05 2.76 6.58
C LEU A 64 2.72 3.07 8.05
N PHE A 65 1.90 2.26 8.71
CA PHE A 65 1.59 2.46 10.13
C PHE A 65 2.82 2.34 11.02
N VAL A 66 3.69 1.36 10.77
CA VAL A 66 4.97 1.23 11.47
C VAL A 66 5.84 2.47 11.25
N PHE A 67 5.96 2.95 10.01
CA PHE A 67 6.78 4.13 9.74
C PHE A 67 6.24 5.37 10.45
N ALA A 68 4.91 5.52 10.57
CA ALA A 68 4.31 6.58 11.36
C ALA A 68 4.58 6.40 12.87
N ALA A 69 4.52 5.17 13.38
CA ALA A 69 4.84 4.86 14.77
C ALA A 69 6.32 5.06 15.13
N LEU A 70 7.20 5.03 14.12
CA LEU A 70 8.62 5.34 14.22
C LEU A 70 8.94 6.81 13.87
N ASP A 71 7.92 7.67 13.74
CA ASP A 71 8.04 9.09 13.40
C ASP A 71 8.71 9.40 12.06
N TYR A 72 8.75 8.44 11.11
CA TYR A 72 9.29 8.68 9.77
C TYR A 72 8.32 9.36 8.83
N ILE A 73 7.01 9.26 9.10
CA ILE A 73 5.96 9.86 8.26
C ILE A 73 4.81 10.37 9.14
N PHE A 74 4.09 11.37 8.63
CA PHE A 74 2.93 11.90 9.34
C PHE A 74 1.74 10.93 9.29
N LEU A 75 1.16 10.63 10.46
CA LEU A 75 0.06 9.67 10.60
C LEU A 75 -1.19 10.02 9.76
N TRP A 76 -1.48 11.31 9.56
CA TRP A 76 -2.63 11.73 8.74
C TRP A 76 -2.50 11.28 7.28
N MET A 77 -1.28 11.25 6.72
CA MET A 77 -1.03 10.78 5.36
C MET A 77 -1.33 9.29 5.23
N VAL A 78 -0.96 8.51 6.26
CA VAL A 78 -1.22 7.07 6.32
C VAL A 78 -2.72 6.81 6.28
N TRP A 79 -3.50 7.51 7.11
CA TRP A 79 -4.95 7.34 7.12
C TRP A 79 -5.59 7.64 5.78
N VAL A 80 -5.21 8.74 5.12
CA VAL A 80 -5.70 9.07 3.77
C VAL A 80 -5.40 7.95 2.79
N ILE A 81 -4.17 7.40 2.81
CA ILE A 81 -3.76 6.35 1.89
C ILE A 81 -4.51 5.04 2.15
N VAL A 82 -4.57 4.61 3.41
CA VAL A 82 -5.15 3.33 3.81
C VAL A 82 -6.65 3.31 3.59
N ILE A 83 -7.38 4.35 4.01
CA ILE A 83 -8.83 4.44 3.83
C ILE A 83 -9.17 4.40 2.34
N ARG A 84 -8.48 5.23 1.53
CA ARG A 84 -8.70 5.27 0.09
C ARG A 84 -8.43 3.89 -0.53
N ASP A 85 -7.32 3.24 -0.21
CA ASP A 85 -7.00 1.94 -0.77
C ASP A 85 -7.98 0.84 -0.37
N ALA A 86 -8.44 0.82 0.88
CA ALA A 86 -9.47 -0.09 1.34
C ALA A 86 -10.77 0.10 0.52
N VAL A 87 -11.26 1.34 0.41
CA VAL A 87 -12.49 1.66 -0.34
C VAL A 87 -12.37 1.23 -1.81
N MET A 88 -11.24 1.49 -2.46
CA MET A 88 -11.02 1.12 -3.86
C MET A 88 -10.98 -0.40 -4.05
N THR A 89 -10.33 -1.13 -3.15
CA THR A 89 -10.28 -2.59 -3.17
C THR A 89 -11.67 -3.19 -2.97
N PHE A 90 -12.42 -2.71 -1.97
CA PHE A 90 -13.79 -3.16 -1.73
C PHE A 90 -14.70 -2.92 -2.94
N ASN A 91 -14.71 -1.70 -3.48
CA ASN A 91 -15.54 -1.38 -4.65
C ASN A 91 -15.20 -2.28 -5.85
N ARG A 92 -13.91 -2.55 -6.09
CA ARG A 92 -13.48 -3.46 -7.16
C ARG A 92 -14.01 -4.88 -6.96
N ILE A 93 -13.95 -5.39 -5.74
CA ILE A 93 -14.49 -6.71 -5.39
C ILE A 93 -16.01 -6.74 -5.64
N PHE A 94 -16.75 -5.74 -5.15
CA PHE A 94 -18.21 -5.67 -5.35
C PHE A 94 -18.60 -5.65 -6.83
N ALA A 95 -17.88 -4.88 -7.63
CA ALA A 95 -18.16 -4.77 -9.06
C ALA A 95 -17.83 -6.05 -9.85
N LEU A 96 -16.82 -6.82 -9.41
CA LEU A 96 -16.57 -8.17 -9.94
C LEU A 96 -17.75 -9.09 -9.65
N TYR A 97 -18.31 -9.08 -8.43
CA TYR A 97 -19.51 -9.85 -8.10
C TYR A 97 -20.75 -9.37 -8.87
N ALA A 98 -20.88 -8.07 -9.14
CA ALA A 98 -21.99 -7.50 -9.90
C ALA A 98 -21.91 -7.74 -11.42
N GLY A 99 -20.82 -8.34 -11.90
CA GLY A 99 -20.59 -8.63 -13.33
C GLY A 99 -20.24 -7.41 -14.18
N LYS A 100 -19.87 -6.28 -13.55
CA LYS A 100 -19.50 -5.03 -14.23
C LYS A 100 -18.10 -4.60 -13.79
N PRO A 101 -17.02 -5.08 -14.45
CA PRO A 101 -15.67 -4.74 -14.04
C PRO A 101 -15.41 -3.23 -14.14
N ILE A 102 -14.77 -2.68 -13.12
CA ILE A 102 -14.48 -1.25 -13.02
C ILE A 102 -13.30 -0.90 -13.92
N ILE A 103 -13.42 0.20 -14.65
CA ILE A 103 -12.34 0.74 -15.48
C ILE A 103 -11.35 1.44 -14.55
N THR A 104 -10.07 1.05 -14.63
CA THR A 104 -9.01 1.61 -13.77
C THR A 104 -8.18 2.62 -14.55
N HIS A 105 -8.12 3.85 -14.06
CA HIS A 105 -7.30 4.90 -14.66
C HIS A 105 -5.80 4.63 -14.46
N VAL A 106 -4.97 5.05 -15.42
CA VAL A 106 -3.49 4.86 -15.37
C VAL A 106 -2.86 5.53 -14.14
N LEU A 107 -3.46 6.62 -13.67
CA LEU A 107 -3.05 7.31 -12.42
C LEU A 107 -3.08 6.38 -11.19
N ALA A 108 -3.99 5.41 -11.15
CA ALA A 108 -4.03 4.44 -10.05
C ALA A 108 -2.80 3.52 -10.05
N LYS A 109 -2.24 3.18 -11.23
CA LYS A 109 -1.01 2.40 -11.37
C LYS A 109 0.22 3.21 -10.94
N TRP A 110 0.28 4.47 -11.36
CA TRP A 110 1.37 5.38 -10.96
C TRP A 110 1.38 5.62 -9.45
N LYS A 111 0.21 5.79 -8.83
CA LYS A 111 0.07 5.90 -7.37
C LYS A 111 0.68 4.70 -6.66
N THR A 112 0.34 3.48 -7.07
CA THR A 112 0.87 2.26 -6.43
C THR A 112 2.37 2.12 -6.63
N ALA A 113 2.89 2.46 -7.82
CA ALA A 113 4.33 2.45 -8.08
C ALA A 113 5.06 3.46 -7.19
N ALA A 114 4.58 4.70 -7.12
CA ALA A 114 5.15 5.75 -6.28
C ALA A 114 5.13 5.36 -4.80
N GLN A 115 4.05 4.73 -4.33
CA GLN A 115 3.94 4.26 -2.95
C GLN A 115 4.95 3.15 -2.64
N MET A 116 5.09 2.15 -3.51
CA MET A 116 6.07 1.08 -3.32
C MET A 116 7.49 1.62 -3.30
N VAL A 117 7.83 2.52 -4.24
CA VAL A 117 9.14 3.19 -4.26
C VAL A 117 9.37 3.96 -2.96
N THR A 118 8.37 4.69 -2.47
CA THR A 118 8.47 5.42 -1.19
C THR A 118 8.73 4.50 0.00
N ILE A 119 8.06 3.36 0.07
CA ILE A 119 8.29 2.37 1.13
C ILE A 119 9.73 1.83 1.07
N PHE A 120 10.21 1.45 -0.13
CA PHE A 120 11.59 0.99 -0.28
C PHE A 120 12.62 2.08 0.07
N MET A 121 12.35 3.34 -0.29
CA MET A 121 13.21 4.47 0.10
C MET A 121 13.27 4.65 1.62
N ILE A 122 12.13 4.56 2.32
CA ILE A 122 12.09 4.65 3.80
C ILE A 122 12.86 3.49 4.42
N LEU A 123 12.66 2.25 3.94
CA LEU A 123 13.41 1.09 4.44
C LEU A 123 14.92 1.25 4.22
N ALA A 124 15.34 1.67 3.02
CA ALA A 124 16.75 1.93 2.74
C ALA A 124 17.32 3.02 3.65
N TYR A 125 16.57 4.09 3.89
CA TYR A 125 16.95 5.16 4.80
C TYR A 125 17.10 4.69 6.25
N ILE A 126 16.16 3.88 6.75
CA ILE A 126 16.23 3.27 8.10
C ILE A 126 17.53 2.47 8.24
N ASN A 127 17.83 1.58 7.29
CA ASN A 127 19.04 0.76 7.34
C ASN A 127 20.33 1.58 7.25
N TRP A 128 20.37 2.56 6.34
CA TRP A 128 21.50 3.46 6.20
C TRP A 128 21.73 4.24 7.50
N ARG A 129 20.67 4.80 8.09
CA ARG A 129 20.73 5.54 9.35
C ARG A 129 21.28 4.67 10.49
N ASN A 130 20.78 3.46 10.68
CA ASN A 130 21.23 2.60 11.78
C ASN A 130 22.69 2.16 11.68
N TYR A 131 23.25 2.18 10.47
CA TYR A 131 24.62 1.78 10.24
C TYR A 131 25.59 2.96 10.37
N TYR A 132 25.20 4.15 9.91
CA TYR A 132 26.09 5.31 9.81
C TYR A 132 25.80 6.44 10.80
N ALA A 133 24.58 6.55 11.34
CA ALA A 133 24.20 7.64 12.23
C ALA A 133 24.34 7.27 13.71
N PRO A 134 24.68 8.24 14.59
CA PRO A 134 24.72 8.00 16.03
C PRO A 134 23.34 7.59 16.56
N PRO A 135 23.26 6.67 17.55
CA PRO A 135 21.99 6.18 18.13
C PRO A 135 21.09 7.28 18.70
N GLU A 136 21.67 8.41 19.10
CA GLU A 136 20.96 9.54 19.71
C GLU A 136 20.31 10.49 18.69
N SER A 137 20.58 10.31 17.40
CA SER A 137 19.89 11.09 16.38
C SER A 137 18.43 10.64 16.36
N VAL A 138 17.50 11.51 16.76
CA VAL A 138 16.06 11.30 16.58
C VAL A 138 15.70 11.75 15.17
N TYR A 139 15.01 10.91 14.39
CA TYR A 139 14.39 11.35 13.13
C TYR A 139 12.96 11.74 13.47
N SER A 140 12.57 12.94 13.05
CA SER A 140 11.18 13.34 13.06
C SER A 140 10.82 13.72 11.63
N ALA A 141 9.76 13.14 11.09
CA ALA A 141 9.25 13.47 9.77
C ALA A 141 9.07 14.99 9.63
N GLN A 142 9.65 15.57 8.59
CA GLN A 142 9.41 16.96 8.22
C GLN A 142 8.82 17.02 6.81
N TYR A 143 7.88 17.95 6.59
CA TYR A 143 7.22 18.08 5.29
C TYR A 143 8.19 18.37 4.13
N PHE A 144 9.34 18.99 4.43
CA PHE A 144 10.32 19.43 3.44
C PHE A 144 11.56 18.53 3.34
N ASP A 145 11.62 17.46 4.12
CA ASP A 145 12.67 16.45 3.92
C ASP A 145 12.32 15.52 2.74
N PHE A 146 13.29 14.74 2.27
CA PHE A 146 13.09 13.89 1.10
C PHE A 146 11.98 12.83 1.30
N ILE A 147 11.84 12.28 2.51
CA ILE A 147 10.80 11.29 2.84
C ILE A 147 9.42 11.96 2.86
N GLY A 148 9.29 13.11 3.52
CA GLY A 148 8.10 13.93 3.58
C GLY A 148 7.62 14.36 2.20
N ILE A 149 8.54 14.82 1.33
CA ILE A 149 8.22 15.16 -0.06
C ILE A 149 7.71 13.92 -0.80
N SER A 150 8.38 12.77 -0.67
CA SER A 150 7.93 11.53 -1.33
C SER A 150 6.54 11.10 -0.87
N MET A 151 6.26 11.20 0.44
CA MET A 151 4.96 10.89 1.01
C MET A 151 3.88 11.89 0.57
N LEU A 152 4.20 13.19 0.50
CA LEU A 152 3.28 14.21 -0.02
C LEU A 152 2.90 13.94 -1.48
N ILE A 153 3.86 13.52 -2.30
CA ILE A 153 3.60 13.11 -3.69
C ILE A 153 2.65 11.91 -3.71
N VAL A 154 2.93 10.87 -2.92
CA VAL A 154 2.07 9.68 -2.85
C VAL A 154 0.67 10.02 -2.36
N THR A 155 0.54 10.82 -1.30
CA THR A 155 -0.76 11.24 -0.75
C THR A 155 -1.53 12.08 -1.76
N THR A 156 -0.88 13.01 -2.46
CA THR A 156 -1.50 13.83 -3.50
C THR A 156 -1.98 12.97 -4.67
N LEU A 157 -1.13 12.07 -5.17
CA LEU A 157 -1.53 11.10 -6.20
C LEU A 157 -2.70 10.23 -5.74
N THR A 158 -2.74 9.86 -4.46
CA THR A 158 -3.82 9.08 -3.86
C THR A 158 -5.16 9.79 -3.90
N ILE A 159 -5.16 11.07 -3.52
CA ILE A 159 -6.37 11.91 -3.55
C ILE A 159 -6.83 12.08 -5.01
N ILE A 160 -5.93 12.51 -5.90
CA ILE A 160 -6.25 12.76 -7.32
C ILE A 160 -6.84 11.50 -7.96
N SER A 161 -6.14 10.38 -7.84
CA SER A 161 -6.61 9.11 -8.41
C SER A 161 -7.90 8.59 -7.77
N GLY A 162 -8.15 8.92 -6.49
CA GLY A 162 -9.42 8.62 -5.84
C GLY A 162 -10.59 9.42 -6.43
N VAL A 163 -10.37 10.71 -6.69
CA VAL A 163 -11.37 11.58 -7.35
C VAL A 163 -11.67 11.08 -8.75
N PHE A 164 -10.66 10.82 -9.58
CA PHE A 164 -10.85 10.29 -10.94
C PHE A 164 -11.66 9.00 -10.93
N TYR A 165 -11.35 8.08 -10.02
CA TYR A 165 -12.08 6.83 -9.90
C TYR A 165 -13.58 7.05 -9.64
N VAL A 166 -13.92 7.92 -8.69
CA VAL A 166 -15.32 8.19 -8.33
C VAL A 166 -16.06 8.85 -9.49
N VAL A 167 -15.42 9.81 -10.18
CA VAL A 167 -16.01 10.53 -11.30
C VAL A 167 -16.27 9.61 -12.49
N GLU A 168 -15.28 8.81 -12.87
CA GLU A 168 -15.37 7.90 -14.04
C GLU A 168 -16.34 6.74 -13.81
N ASN A 169 -16.48 6.28 -12.56
CA ASN A 169 -17.27 5.10 -12.24
C ASN A 169 -18.58 5.41 -11.50
N ARG A 170 -19.00 6.68 -11.44
CA ARG A 170 -20.19 7.11 -10.68
C ARG A 170 -21.45 6.30 -11.02
N ASP A 171 -21.69 6.07 -12.32
CA ASP A 171 -22.91 5.42 -12.80
C ASP A 171 -22.86 3.90 -12.52
N LEU A 172 -21.66 3.32 -12.58
CA LEU A 172 -21.42 1.92 -12.20
C LEU A 172 -21.62 1.72 -10.70
N LEU A 173 -21.05 2.61 -9.86
CA LEU A 173 -21.18 2.56 -8.40
C LEU A 173 -22.64 2.70 -7.96
N LEU A 174 -23.37 3.69 -8.50
CA LEU A 174 -24.79 3.89 -8.22
C LEU A 174 -25.65 2.70 -8.66
N SER A 175 -25.36 2.10 -9.81
CA SER A 175 -26.11 0.94 -10.32
C SER A 175 -25.86 -0.33 -9.50
N SER A 176 -24.63 -0.53 -9.01
CA SER A 176 -24.26 -1.67 -8.16
C SER A 176 -24.89 -1.55 -6.77
N PHE A 177 -24.88 -0.35 -6.19
CA PHE A 177 -25.48 -0.09 -4.88
C PHE A 177 -27.00 -0.31 -4.88
N ARG A 178 -27.69 0.15 -5.95
CA ARG A 178 -29.16 0.00 -6.08
C ARG A 178 -29.60 -1.46 -6.24
N LYS A 179 -28.78 -2.35 -6.81
CA LYS A 179 -29.06 -3.80 -6.86
C LYS A 179 -28.97 -4.46 -5.48
N LEU A 180 -28.13 -3.91 -4.59
CA LEU A 180 -27.87 -4.47 -3.27
C LEU A 180 -29.00 -4.16 -2.27
N VAL A 181 -29.55 -2.94 -2.34
CA VAL A 181 -30.66 -2.48 -1.48
C VAL A 181 -32.02 -3.08 -1.88
N ARG A 182 -32.09 -3.79 -3.02
CA ARG A 182 -33.31 -4.47 -3.50
C ARG A 182 -33.43 -5.93 -3.02
N TRP A 183 -32.50 -6.38 -2.19
CA TRP A 183 -32.58 -7.62 -1.40
C TRP A 183 -32.85 -7.27 0.05
#